data_AF-A0A8X8GAW4-F1
#
_entry.id   AF-A0A8X8GAW4-F1
#
_cell.length_a   1.000
_cell.length_b   1.000
_cell.length_c   1.000
_cell.angle_alpha   90.00
_cell.angle_beta   90.00
_cell.angle_gamma   90.00
#
_symmetry.space_group_name_H-M   'P 1'
#
loop_
_entity.id
_entity.type
_entity.pdbx_description
1 polymer ?
#
loop_
_entity_poly.entity_id
_entity_poly.type
_entity_poly.pdbx_seq_one_letter_code
_entity_poly.pdbx_strand_id
1 'polypeptide(L)'
;MSIWKIWCDGACAPTNPGPCAWGSVIESPTGERREQFGFIHPMGTNNKELWQALHREYQAREVTLEWVRGHNGHPENERADRLANQGLRSTETRSQ
;
A
#
# COMPACT_ATOMS: atom_id res chain seq x y z
N MET A 1 13.19 22.19 4.00
CA MET A 1 11.91 21.56 3.61
C MET A 1 11.86 20.19 4.25
N SER A 2 10.73 19.80 4.81
CA SER A 2 10.58 18.54 5.56
C SER A 2 9.91 17.52 4.64
N ILE A 3 10.68 16.52 4.18
CA ILE A 3 10.22 15.53 3.21
C ILE A 3 9.72 14.29 3.95
N TRP A 4 8.48 13.89 3.65
CA TRP A 4 7.94 12.59 4.06
C TRP A 4 8.23 11.57 2.97
N LYS A 5 8.59 10.35 3.35
CA LYS A 5 8.77 9.25 2.40
C LYS A 5 7.72 8.19 2.65
N ILE A 6 7.14 7.68 1.58
CA ILE A 6 6.11 6.65 1.64
C ILE A 6 6.46 5.57 0.62
N TRP A 7 6.51 4.32 1.09
CA TRP A 7 6.59 3.13 0.26
C TRP A 7 5.26 2.40 0.36
N CYS A 8 4.75 1.88 -0.75
CA CYS A 8 3.47 1.20 -0.79
C CYS A 8 3.51 0.00 -1.74
N ASP A 9 2.74 -1.03 -1.41
CA ASP A 9 2.52 -2.18 -2.28
C ASP A 9 1.12 -2.77 -2.08
N GLY A 10 0.70 -3.61 -3.02
CA GLY A 10 -0.61 -4.26 -3.03
C GLY A 10 -0.53 -5.74 -3.36
N ALA A 11 -1.38 -6.53 -2.73
CA ALA A 11 -1.46 -7.97 -2.94
C ALA A 11 -2.90 -8.39 -3.26
N CYS A 12 -3.06 -9.33 -4.20
CA CYS A 12 -4.34 -9.94 -4.55
C CYS A 12 -4.15 -11.46 -4.67
N ALA A 13 -4.88 -12.23 -3.85
CA ALA A 13 -4.76 -13.69 -3.79
C ALA A 13 -6.03 -14.33 -3.21
N PRO A 14 -6.33 -15.60 -3.54
CA PRO A 14 -5.59 -16.49 -4.45
C PRO A 14 -5.91 -16.27 -5.93
N THR A 15 -6.94 -15.47 -6.26
CA THR A 15 -7.38 -15.21 -7.63
C THR A 15 -7.36 -13.71 -7.94
N ASN A 16 -7.35 -13.35 -9.22
CA ASN A 16 -7.55 -11.98 -9.69
C ASN A 16 -8.67 -11.96 -10.75
N PRO A 17 -9.88 -11.44 -10.43
CA PRO A 17 -10.23 -10.74 -9.20
C PRO A 17 -10.32 -11.69 -7.99
N GLY A 18 -10.04 -11.15 -6.80
CA GLY A 18 -10.09 -11.87 -5.54
C GLY A 18 -9.87 -10.91 -4.35
N PRO A 19 -9.73 -11.43 -3.13
CA PRO A 19 -9.36 -10.65 -1.96
C PRO A 19 -8.10 -9.81 -2.23
N CYS A 20 -8.16 -8.52 -1.87
CA CYS A 20 -7.05 -7.60 -2.03
C CYS A 20 -6.61 -7.06 -0.67
N ALA A 21 -5.36 -6.65 -0.58
CA ALA A 21 -4.84 -5.92 0.56
C ALA A 21 -3.77 -4.92 0.09
N TRP A 22 -3.43 -3.98 0.96
CA TRP A 22 -2.38 -2.99 0.76
C TRP A 22 -1.48 -2.94 2.00
N GLY A 23 -0.24 -2.52 1.78
CA GLY A 23 0.73 -2.23 2.83
C GLY A 23 1.45 -0.93 2.53
N SER A 24 1.80 -0.18 3.57
CA SER A 24 2.64 1.02 3.45
C SER A 24 3.62 1.17 4.60
N VAL A 25 4.76 1.77 4.28
CA VAL A 25 5.77 2.27 5.22
C VAL A 25 5.83 3.77 5.05
N ILE A 26 5.72 4.52 6.13
CA ILE A 26 5.77 5.98 6.15
C ILE A 26 6.91 6.40 7.06
N GLU A 27 7.85 7.18 6.53
CA GLU A 27 8.96 7.76 7.28
C GLU A 27 8.79 9.28 7.38
N SER A 28 8.82 9.78 8.62
CA SER A 28 8.77 11.20 8.90
C SER A 28 10.10 11.88 8.55
N PRO A 29 10.11 13.21 8.39
CA PRO A 29 11.34 13.98 8.20
C PRO A 29 12.36 13.82 9.34
N THR A 30 11.91 13.39 10.52
CA THR A 30 12.77 13.16 11.69
C THR A 30 13.21 11.69 11.81
N GLY A 31 12.84 10.83 10.87
CA GLY A 31 13.20 9.41 10.84
C GLY A 31 12.26 8.48 11.60
N GLU A 32 11.14 8.98 12.14
CA GLU A 32 10.11 8.11 12.75
C GLU A 32 9.42 7.30 11.65
N ARG A 33 9.39 5.97 11.80
CA ARG A 33 8.71 5.07 10.87
C ARG A 33 7.39 4.58 11.43
N ARG A 34 6.38 4.54 10.55
CA ARG A 34 5.07 3.93 10.80
C ARG A 34 4.73 2.96 9.69
N GLU A 35 4.12 1.85 10.06
CA GLU A 35 3.70 0.80 9.15
C GLU A 35 2.19 0.62 9.24
N GLN A 36 1.55 0.48 8.09
CA GLN A 36 0.10 0.29 8.01
C GLN A 36 -0.21 -0.74 6.94
N PHE A 37 -1.29 -1.49 7.14
CA PHE A 37 -1.82 -2.40 6.15
C PHE A 37 -3.32 -2.52 6.32
N GLY A 38 -4.00 -2.94 5.25
CA GLY A 38 -5.45 -3.11 5.28
C GLY A 38 -5.94 -4.05 4.19
N PHE A 39 -7.14 -4.56 4.40
CA PHE A 39 -7.83 -5.44 3.48
C PHE A 39 -8.84 -4.65 2.64
N ILE A 40 -9.02 -5.04 1.38
CA ILE A 40 -9.93 -4.45 0.40
C ILE A 40 -10.73 -5.59 -0.25
N HIS A 41 -12.05 -5.63 -0.02
CA HIS A 41 -13.00 -6.56 -0.66
C HIS A 41 -14.43 -5.98 -0.56
N PRO A 42 -15.36 -6.18 -1.51
CA PRO A 42 -15.26 -6.80 -2.84
C PRO A 42 -15.35 -5.73 -3.93
N MET A 43 -14.24 -5.11 -4.35
CA MET A 43 -14.31 -4.23 -5.52
C MET A 43 -13.39 -4.75 -6.60
N GLY A 44 -14.00 -5.52 -7.51
CA GLY A 44 -13.40 -5.89 -8.77
C GLY A 44 -13.09 -4.64 -9.61
N THR A 45 -11.94 -4.68 -10.27
CA THR A 45 -11.43 -3.94 -11.46
C THR A 45 -11.77 -2.47 -11.74
N ASN A 46 -12.71 -1.82 -11.07
CA ASN A 46 -13.03 -0.41 -11.22
C ASN A 46 -12.73 0.36 -9.93
N ASN A 47 -11.44 0.69 -9.75
CA ASN A 47 -10.93 1.43 -8.60
C ASN A 47 -11.15 2.95 -8.74
N LYS A 48 -12.21 3.40 -9.43
CA LYS A 48 -12.44 4.83 -9.75
C LYS A 48 -12.46 5.70 -8.49
N GLU A 49 -13.14 5.26 -7.44
CA GLU A 49 -13.22 6.02 -6.18
C GLU A 49 -11.84 6.16 -5.52
N LEU A 50 -11.04 5.09 -5.51
CA LEU A 50 -9.67 5.12 -5.00
C LEU A 50 -8.78 6.06 -5.83
N TRP A 51 -8.91 6.03 -7.16
CA TRP A 51 -8.18 6.95 -8.05
C TRP A 51 -8.60 8.40 -7.85
N GLN A 52 -9.88 8.68 -7.64
CA GLN A 52 -10.37 10.04 -7.35
C GLN A 52 -9.84 10.56 -6.00
N ALA A 53 -9.83 9.70 -4.97
CA ALA A 53 -9.25 10.04 -3.68
C ALA A 53 -7.74 10.30 -3.80
N LEU A 54 -7.00 9.40 -4.46
CA LEU A 54 -5.56 9.56 -4.70
C LEU A 54 -5.25 10.84 -5.48
N HIS A 55 -5.99 11.11 -6.56
CA HIS A 55 -5.81 12.30 -7.38
C HIS A 55 -6.04 13.58 -6.57
N ARG A 56 -7.06 13.61 -5.71
CA ARG A 56 -7.31 14.75 -4.81
C ARG A 56 -6.12 15.00 -3.88
N GLU A 57 -5.60 13.96 -3.23
CA GLU A 57 -4.47 14.10 -2.31
C GLU A 57 -3.18 14.48 -3.05
N TYR A 58 -2.97 13.96 -4.26
CA TYR A 58 -1.84 14.29 -5.13
C TYR A 58 -1.86 15.75 -5.56
N GLN A 59 -3.02 16.30 -5.93
CA GLN A 59 -3.15 17.72 -6.29
C GLN A 59 -2.94 18.67 -5.10
N ALA A 60 -3.27 18.22 -3.89
CA ALA A 60 -3.17 19.03 -2.68
C ALA A 60 -1.74 19.10 -2.09
N ARG A 61 -0.77 18.36 -2.63
CA ARG A 61 0.59 18.22 -2.06
C ARG A 61 1.66 18.25 -3.15
N GLU A 62 2.86 18.69 -2.77
CA GLU A 62 4.04 18.49 -3.61
C GLU A 62 4.51 17.04 -3.51
N VAL A 63 4.11 16.21 -4.48
CA VAL A 63 4.43 14.78 -4.53
C VAL A 63 5.42 14.52 -5.65
N THR A 64 6.51 13.81 -5.32
CA THR A 64 7.43 13.22 -6.30
C THR A 64 7.20 11.72 -6.33
N LEU A 65 6.99 11.16 -7.51
CA LEU A 65 6.82 9.71 -7.69
C LEU A 65 8.15 9.09 -8.09
N GLU A 66 8.60 8.11 -7.32
CA GLU A 66 9.74 7.26 -7.65
C GLU A 66 9.21 5.88 -8.01
N TRP A 67 9.38 5.50 -9.28
CA TRP A 67 9.03 4.15 -9.71
C TRP A 67 10.16 3.21 -9.32
N VAL A 68 9.85 2.20 -8.51
CA VAL A 68 10.78 1.14 -8.12
C VAL A 68 10.33 -0.16 -8.75
N ARG A 69 11.28 -0.90 -9.32
CA ARG A 69 11.02 -2.27 -9.80
C ARG A 69 10.82 -3.19 -8.58
N GLY A 70 9.69 -3.90 -8.53
CA GLY A 70 9.40 -4.88 -7.48
C GLY A 70 10.49 -5.95 -7.34
N HIS A 71 10.75 -6.37 -6.10
CA HIS A 71 11.72 -7.41 -5.69
C HIS A 71 13.19 -7.15 -6.07
N ASN A 72 13.62 -5.88 -6.08
CA ASN A 72 14.99 -5.51 -6.42
C ASN A 72 15.80 -4.95 -5.23
N GLY A 73 15.54 -5.44 -4.01
CA GLY A 73 16.38 -5.15 -2.85
C GLY A 73 16.14 -3.80 -2.17
N HIS A 74 15.02 -3.12 -2.40
CA HIS A 74 14.63 -1.94 -1.64
C HIS A 74 13.92 -2.37 -0.35
N PRO A 75 14.56 -2.29 0.85
CA PRO A 75 14.06 -2.95 2.05
C PRO A 75 12.67 -2.48 2.50
N GLU A 76 12.38 -1.20 2.31
CA GLU A 76 11.10 -0.56 2.64
C GLU A 76 9.98 -0.99 1.67
N ASN A 77 10.28 -1.14 0.38
CA ASN A 77 9.29 -1.64 -0.57
C ASN A 77 8.99 -3.12 -0.31
N GLU A 78 10.02 -3.93 -0.02
CA GLU A 78 9.82 -5.32 0.43
C GLU A 78 9.05 -5.40 1.75
N ARG A 79 9.21 -4.40 2.62
CA ARG A 79 8.41 -4.32 3.85
C ARG A 79 6.94 -4.00 3.54
N ALA A 80 6.67 -3.10 2.60
CA ALA A 80 5.31 -2.81 2.14
C ALA A 80 4.65 -4.05 1.51
N ASP A 81 5.36 -4.84 0.69
CA ASP A 81 4.89 -6.13 0.17
C ASP A 81 4.52 -7.11 1.30
N ARG A 82 5.42 -7.28 2.29
CA ARG A 82 5.16 -8.16 3.45
C ARG A 82 3.91 -7.72 4.23
N LEU A 83 3.70 -6.42 4.37
CA LEU A 83 2.54 -5.83 5.04
C LEU A 83 1.25 -6.06 4.24
N ALA A 84 1.29 -5.91 2.90
CA ALA A 84 0.14 -6.23 2.04
C ALA A 84 -0.25 -7.71 2.17
N ASN A 85 0.73 -8.61 2.13
CA ASN A 85 0.50 -10.04 2.34
C ASN A 85 -0.01 -10.36 3.76
N GLN A 86 0.40 -9.59 4.78
CA GLN A 86 -0.17 -9.70 6.13
C GLN A 86 -1.64 -9.29 6.18
N GLY A 87 -2.02 -8.25 5.43
CA GLY A 87 -3.42 -7.84 5.28
C GLY A 87 -4.31 -8.96 4.77
N LEU A 88 -3.88 -9.69 3.74
CA LEU A 88 -4.59 -10.87 3.21
C LEU A 88 -4.78 -11.97 4.28
N ARG A 89 -3.72 -12.31 5.01
CA ARG A 89 -3.77 -13.34 6.05
C ARG A 89 -4.63 -12.94 7.25
N SER A 90 -4.66 -11.65 7.59
CA SER A 90 -5.40 -11.14 8.75
C SER A 90 -6.93 -11.35 8.64
N THR A 91 -7.44 -11.55 7.43
CA THR A 91 -8.86 -11.85 7.19
C THR A 91 -9.17 -13.35 7.18
N GLU A 92 -8.21 -14.22 6.89
CA GLU A 92 -8.39 -15.68 6.97
C GLU A 92 -8.69 -16.13 8.40
N THR A 93 -8.12 -15.45 9.40
CA THR A 93 -8.34 -15.74 10.83
C THR A 93 -9.72 -15.28 11.35
N ARG A 94 -10.45 -14.41 10.62
CA ARG A 94 -11.78 -13.92 11.05
C ARG A 94 -12.94 -14.78 10.55
N SER A 95 -12.67 -15.89 9.86
CA SER A 95 -13.68 -16.81 9.33
C SER A 95 -13.60 -18.23 9.92
N GLN A 96 -12.99 -18.40 11.10
CA GLN A 96 -13.15 -19.59 11.96
C GLN A 96 -13.88 -19.24 13.25
#